data_AF-A0A2G6EZP1-F1
#
_entry.id   AF-A0A2G6EZP1-F1
#
_cell.length_a   1.000
_cell.length_b   1.000
_cell.length_c   1.000
_cell.angle_alpha   90.00
_cell.angle_beta   90.00
_cell.angle_gamma   90.00
#
_symmetry.space_group_name_H-M   'P 1'
#
loop_
_entity.id
_entity.type
_entity.pdbx_description
1 polymer ?
#
loop_
_entity_poly.entity_id
_entity_poly.type
_entity_poly.pdbx_seq_one_letter_code
_entity_poly.pdbx_strand_id
1 'polypeptide(L)'
;MISEFAKSQNLEIMVINIQAFNSEDNIINNERDNSTVSPMQLIAQTNPIVIVDEPQSTSNSEKAKKAIAKFNPMVQLDYSATHTEPINTMFSLNAVEAYNRKLVKQIEVASVTPEGFFNHPYVVLKGFSGGKTIQAKLEVHTRNRNGDIQTKVINVKNGQNLQLLTGNDIYDDNFTIDVINREKGKEYVSFLNGQFVTYDESINHFPETEIKRLQIRRTITEHLDKEKKLNKQGLKVLSLFFIDKVEKYRVYTDEETEHGEYAKIFEEEYKNLIKLPQYRDLFQDEIKDLDRHVSEVHNGYFAKDKCYYER
;
A
#
# COMPACT_ATOMS: atom_id res chain seq x y z
N MET A 1 36.98 7.95 9.20
CA MET A 1 35.58 8.39 9.02
C MET A 1 35.25 9.72 9.70
N ILE A 2 34.76 9.84 10.95
CA ILE A 2 34.37 11.18 11.48
C ILE A 2 35.58 12.11 11.69
N SER A 3 36.68 11.61 12.27
CA SER A 3 37.89 12.44 12.42
C SER A 3 38.52 12.84 11.09
N GLU A 4 38.30 12.04 10.05
CA GLU A 4 38.77 12.28 8.69
C GLU A 4 37.90 13.35 8.02
N PHE A 5 36.57 13.23 8.12
CA PHE A 5 35.63 14.28 7.71
C PHE A 5 35.98 15.64 8.33
N ALA A 6 36.34 15.66 9.61
CA ALA A 6 36.64 16.90 10.32
C ALA A 6 38.04 17.49 10.04
N LYS A 7 39.00 16.69 9.55
CA LYS A 7 40.41 17.11 9.37
C LYS A 7 40.85 17.19 7.92
N SER A 8 40.11 16.57 6.99
CA SER A 8 40.44 16.58 5.58
C SER A 8 40.42 18.00 5.03
N GLN A 9 41.32 18.28 4.09
CA GLN A 9 41.32 19.52 3.30
C GLN A 9 40.57 19.35 1.97
N ASN A 10 40.09 18.13 1.69
CA ASN A 10 39.32 17.82 0.49
C ASN A 10 37.82 17.98 0.75
N LEU A 11 37.02 17.88 -0.31
CA LEU A 11 35.57 17.78 -0.20
C LEU A 11 35.19 16.45 0.44
N GLU A 12 34.56 16.52 1.61
CA GLU A 12 34.04 15.34 2.33
C GLU A 12 32.51 15.39 2.39
N ILE A 13 31.87 14.25 2.09
CA ILE A 13 30.41 14.12 2.11
C ILE A 13 30.04 13.04 3.12
N MET A 14 29.33 13.44 4.17
CA MET A 14 28.83 12.51 5.19
C MET A 14 27.34 12.26 4.98
N VAL A 15 26.98 10.99 4.78
CA VAL A 15 25.57 10.55 4.69
C VAL A 15 25.20 9.87 6.01
N ILE A 16 24.24 10.44 6.72
CA ILE A 16 23.77 9.95 8.02
C ILE A 16 22.26 9.98 8.09
N ASN A 17 21.68 9.00 8.79
CA ASN A 17 20.27 9.00 9.11
C ASN A 17 20.02 9.70 10.45
N ILE A 18 18.88 10.36 10.60
CA ILE A 18 18.59 11.15 11.80
C ILE A 18 18.54 10.33 13.08
N GLN A 19 18.10 9.07 13.02
CA GLN A 19 18.10 8.20 14.20
C GLN A 19 19.52 7.95 14.73
N ALA A 20 20.56 8.13 13.92
CA ALA A 20 21.94 7.97 14.36
C ALA A 20 22.40 9.07 15.33
N PHE A 21 21.72 10.22 15.40
CA PHE A 21 22.16 11.37 16.20
C PHE A 21 21.06 12.10 17.00
N ASN A 22 19.80 11.70 16.85
CA ASN A 22 18.67 12.36 17.53
C ASN A 22 18.47 12.01 19.01
N SER A 23 19.20 11.04 19.58
CA SER A 23 19.18 10.69 21.00
C SER A 23 20.49 11.02 21.70
N GLU A 24 20.43 11.41 22.97
CA GLU A 24 21.64 11.72 23.75
C GLU A 24 22.51 10.47 23.97
N ASP A 25 21.89 9.30 24.08
CA ASP A 25 22.59 8.01 24.20
C ASP A 25 23.35 7.60 22.92
N ASN A 26 23.08 8.27 21.80
CA ASN A 26 23.74 7.93 20.54
C ASN A 26 25.24 8.19 20.67
N ILE A 27 26.02 7.23 20.21
CA ILE A 27 27.49 7.24 20.28
C ILE A 27 28.09 8.54 19.75
N ILE A 28 27.50 9.12 18.71
CA ILE A 28 27.96 10.37 18.09
C ILE A 28 27.91 11.58 19.05
N ASN A 29 27.03 11.55 20.04
CA ASN A 29 26.84 12.63 21.01
C ASN A 29 27.73 12.47 22.26
N ASN A 30 28.33 11.28 22.45
CA ASN A 30 29.11 10.95 23.65
C ASN A 30 30.63 11.02 23.38
N GLU A 31 31.38 11.44 24.39
CA GLU A 31 32.85 11.38 24.39
C GLU A 31 33.33 9.92 24.43
N ARG A 32 34.46 9.64 23.78
CA ARG A 32 35.08 8.30 23.75
C ARG A 32 36.58 8.38 24.02
N ASP A 33 37.12 7.28 24.55
CA ASP A 33 38.54 6.93 24.76
C ASP A 33 39.54 8.05 24.39
N ASN A 34 40.03 8.74 25.43
CA ASN A 34 41.07 9.78 25.37
C ASN A 34 40.78 11.03 24.52
N SER A 35 39.56 11.22 24.01
CA SER A 35 39.12 12.47 23.38
C SER A 35 38.27 13.30 24.33
N THR A 36 38.62 14.57 24.50
CA THR A 36 37.84 15.58 25.26
C THR A 36 36.68 16.18 24.46
N VAL A 37 36.48 15.74 23.22
CA VAL A 37 35.48 16.28 22.31
C VAL A 37 34.67 15.13 21.70
N SER A 38 33.34 15.26 21.68
CA SER A 38 32.45 14.26 21.09
C SER A 38 32.50 14.31 19.55
N PRO A 39 32.17 13.21 18.86
CA PRO A 39 32.10 13.22 17.39
C PRO A 39 31.17 14.29 16.82
N MET A 40 30.03 14.55 17.47
CA MET A 40 29.10 15.63 17.13
C MET A 40 29.77 17.00 17.21
N GLN A 41 30.52 17.26 18.29
CA GLN A 41 31.24 18.52 18.46
C GLN A 41 32.35 18.69 17.40
N LEU A 42 33.06 17.61 17.04
CA LEU A 42 34.05 17.64 15.96
C LEU A 42 33.42 18.01 14.62
N ILE A 43 32.24 17.47 14.31
CA ILE A 43 31.50 17.84 13.11
C ILE A 43 31.04 19.30 13.20
N ALA A 44 30.50 19.73 14.34
CA ALA A 44 30.02 21.10 14.52
C ALA A 44 31.11 22.15 14.34
N GLN A 45 32.35 21.85 14.75
CA GLN A 45 33.50 22.73 14.56
C GLN A 45 33.87 22.95 13.07
N THR A 46 33.39 22.11 12.15
CA THR A 46 33.60 22.30 10.71
C THR A 46 32.66 23.32 10.07
N ASN A 47 31.63 23.80 10.79
CA ASN A 47 30.54 24.63 10.26
C ASN A 47 29.95 24.05 8.95
N PRO A 48 29.40 22.83 8.98
CA PRO A 48 29.05 22.09 7.78
C PRO A 48 27.91 22.74 7.00
N ILE A 49 27.81 22.39 5.72
CA ILE A 49 26.60 22.54 4.92
C ILE A 49 25.72 21.33 5.18
N VAL A 50 24.51 21.54 5.70
CA VAL A 50 23.57 20.45 5.98
C VAL A 50 22.53 20.38 4.88
N ILE A 51 22.40 19.21 4.26
CA ILE A 51 21.34 18.92 3.28
C ILE A 51 20.35 17.98 3.94
N VAL A 52 19.08 18.39 4.01
CA VAL A 52 18.00 17.58 4.59
C VAL A 52 17.10 17.10 3.47
N ASP A 53 17.09 15.79 3.26
CA ASP A 53 16.16 15.13 2.35
C ASP A 53 14.87 14.78 3.09
N GLU A 54 13.74 15.08 2.46
CA GLU A 54 12.37 14.89 2.98
C GLU A 54 12.21 15.39 4.44
N PRO A 55 12.35 16.71 4.70
CA PRO A 55 12.32 17.32 6.03
C PRO A 55 11.02 17.02 6.82
N GLN A 56 9.90 16.74 6.16
CA GLN A 56 8.64 16.32 6.80
C GLN A 56 8.70 14.94 7.45
N SER A 57 9.69 14.11 7.07
CA SER A 57 10.01 12.84 7.73
C SER A 57 11.20 13.03 8.67
N THR A 58 12.26 13.68 8.18
CA THR A 58 13.55 13.78 8.86
C THR A 58 13.54 14.81 9.98
N SER A 59 12.92 15.97 9.82
CA SER A 59 12.93 17.09 10.79
C SER A 59 11.56 17.40 11.42
N ASN A 60 10.69 16.39 11.46
CA ASN A 60 9.27 16.54 11.84
C ASN A 60 9.03 16.90 13.32
N SER A 61 10.02 16.74 14.18
CA SER A 61 9.91 16.92 15.62
C SER A 61 10.87 17.99 16.11
N GLU A 62 10.50 18.66 17.21
CA GLU A 62 11.38 19.62 17.86
C GLU A 62 12.71 18.99 18.31
N LYS A 63 12.70 17.70 18.67
CA LYS A 63 13.93 16.95 18.99
C LYS A 63 14.84 16.82 17.77
N ALA A 64 14.27 16.49 16.61
CA ALA A 64 15.00 16.38 15.35
C ALA A 64 15.60 17.73 14.91
N LYS A 65 14.80 18.80 14.94
CA LYS A 65 15.28 20.16 14.63
C LYS A 65 16.42 20.59 15.55
N LYS A 66 16.26 20.37 16.87
CA LYS A 66 17.32 20.64 17.85
C LYS A 66 18.57 19.81 17.58
N ALA A 67 18.43 18.54 17.20
CA ALA A 67 19.55 17.68 16.89
C ALA A 67 20.30 18.14 15.63
N ILE A 68 19.59 18.60 14.59
CA ILE A 68 20.21 19.20 13.39
C ILE A 68 20.94 20.50 13.75
N ALA A 69 20.34 21.34 14.60
CA ALA A 69 20.97 22.57 15.06
C ALA A 69 22.28 22.33 15.83
N LYS A 70 22.48 21.16 16.44
CA LYS A 70 23.74 20.80 17.12
C LYS A 70 24.93 20.70 16.15
N PHE A 71 24.69 20.47 14.86
CA PHE A 71 25.76 20.51 13.86
C PHE A 71 26.30 21.92 13.60
N ASN A 72 25.69 22.97 14.16
CA ASN A 72 26.06 24.36 13.91
C ASN A 72 26.26 24.65 12.41
N PRO A 73 25.26 24.35 11.55
CA PRO A 73 25.43 24.45 10.11
C PRO A 73 25.63 25.90 9.66
N MET A 74 26.51 26.11 8.68
CA MET A 74 26.64 27.41 8.01
C MET A 74 25.41 27.72 7.15
N VAL A 75 24.86 26.70 6.51
CA VAL A 75 23.61 26.76 5.75
C VAL A 75 22.92 25.40 5.82
N GLN A 76 21.59 25.43 5.88
CA GLN A 76 20.73 24.26 5.76
C GLN A 76 19.93 24.35 4.45
N LEU A 77 19.98 23.30 3.64
CA LEU A 77 19.25 23.18 2.38
C LEU A 77 18.25 22.02 2.50
N ASP A 78 16.97 22.35 2.45
CA ASP A 78 15.89 21.38 2.56
C ASP A 78 15.35 21.03 1.17
N TYR A 79 15.32 19.73 0.85
CA TYR A 79 14.74 19.21 -0.39
C TYR A 79 13.45 18.45 -0.05
N SER A 80 12.30 18.95 -0.52
CA SER A 80 11.01 18.29 -0.32
C SER A 80 10.06 18.55 -1.49
N ALA A 81 9.22 17.56 -1.79
CA ALA A 81 8.02 17.77 -2.59
C ALA A 81 6.81 18.28 -1.78
N THR A 82 6.89 18.25 -0.44
CA THR A 82 5.74 18.44 0.47
C THR A 82 6.06 19.37 1.65
N HIS A 83 6.70 20.51 1.39
CA HIS A 83 6.92 21.52 2.42
C HIS A 83 5.60 21.95 3.07
N THR A 84 5.48 21.78 4.39
CA THR A 84 4.37 22.31 5.17
C THR A 84 4.49 23.82 5.32
N GLU A 85 5.71 24.31 5.57
CA GLU A 85 6.04 25.73 5.68
C GLU A 85 7.31 26.00 4.85
N PRO A 86 7.19 26.54 3.62
CA PRO A 86 8.34 26.90 2.83
C PRO A 86 9.06 28.10 3.45
N ILE A 87 10.36 27.96 3.72
CA ILE A 87 11.21 29.04 4.23
C ILE A 87 12.24 29.37 3.15
N ASN A 88 12.31 30.64 2.72
CA ASN A 88 13.27 31.14 1.74
C ASN A 88 13.39 30.25 0.48
N THR A 89 12.27 29.97 -0.19
CA THR A 89 12.24 29.10 -1.37
C THR A 89 13.17 29.61 -2.47
N MET A 90 14.24 28.86 -2.73
CA MET A 90 15.21 29.17 -3.79
C MET A 90 14.75 28.67 -5.16
N PHE A 91 14.07 27.53 -5.20
CA PHE A 91 13.58 26.88 -6.42
C PHE A 91 12.38 25.98 -6.11
N SER A 92 11.48 25.81 -7.08
CA SER A 92 10.39 24.85 -7.00
C SER A 92 10.05 24.32 -8.40
N LEU A 93 9.85 23.01 -8.51
CA LEU A 93 9.34 22.33 -9.70
C LEU A 93 8.19 21.42 -9.26
N ASN A 94 6.95 21.84 -9.52
CA ASN A 94 5.78 21.11 -9.07
C ASN A 94 5.41 19.93 -10.01
N ALA A 95 4.53 19.05 -9.54
CA ALA A 95 4.12 17.86 -10.30
C ALA A 95 3.47 18.18 -11.66
N VAL A 96 2.68 19.25 -11.73
CA VAL A 96 2.03 19.69 -12.98
C VAL A 96 3.07 20.15 -14.00
N GLU A 97 4.04 20.93 -13.55
CA GLU A 97 5.12 21.43 -14.40
C GLU A 97 6.06 20.31 -14.83
N ALA A 98 6.42 19.39 -13.93
CA ALA A 98 7.21 18.21 -14.26
C ALA A 98 6.52 17.35 -15.34
N TYR A 99 5.19 17.19 -15.25
CA TYR A 99 4.39 16.52 -16.27
C TYR A 99 4.40 17.28 -17.60
N ASN A 100 4.11 18.58 -17.59
CA ASN A 100 4.09 19.42 -18.79
C ASN A 100 5.45 19.45 -19.51
N ARG A 101 6.56 19.39 -18.75
CA ARG A 101 7.93 19.31 -19.27
C ARG A 101 8.34 17.88 -19.67
N LYS A 102 7.46 16.89 -19.56
CA LYS A 102 7.70 15.46 -19.86
C LYS A 102 8.87 14.86 -19.04
N LEU A 103 9.09 15.37 -17.82
CA LEU A 103 10.13 14.88 -16.90
C LEU A 103 9.67 13.65 -16.11
N VAL A 104 8.36 13.44 -16.01
CA VAL A 104 7.74 12.31 -15.31
C VAL A 104 6.73 11.60 -16.20
N LYS A 105 6.44 10.33 -15.89
CA LYS A 105 5.40 9.55 -16.58
C LYS A 105 4.01 10.00 -16.16
N GLN A 106 3.04 9.83 -17.05
CA GLN A 106 1.63 10.00 -16.72
C GLN A 106 1.16 8.92 -15.75
N ILE A 107 0.25 9.30 -14.86
CA ILE A 107 -0.48 8.36 -13.99
C ILE A 107 -1.78 7.96 -14.70
N GLU A 108 -1.99 6.66 -14.85
CA GLU A 108 -3.24 6.06 -15.33
C GLU A 108 -3.86 5.27 -14.19
N VAL A 109 -5.12 5.53 -13.88
CA VAL A 109 -5.85 4.82 -12.82
C VAL A 109 -6.84 3.86 -13.46
N ALA A 110 -6.65 2.57 -13.24
CA ALA A 110 -7.60 1.54 -13.61
C ALA A 110 -8.37 1.08 -12.37
N SER A 111 -9.63 1.50 -12.24
CA SER A 111 -10.51 1.01 -11.19
C SER A 111 -10.97 -0.41 -11.53
N VAL A 112 -10.58 -1.37 -10.70
CA VAL A 112 -11.07 -2.75 -10.81
C VAL A 112 -12.17 -2.93 -9.78
N THR A 113 -13.39 -2.66 -10.22
CA THR A 113 -14.60 -3.00 -9.51
C THR A 113 -15.40 -3.90 -10.46
N PRO A 114 -15.94 -5.04 -10.02
CA PRO A 114 -16.84 -5.83 -10.87
C PRO A 114 -17.91 -4.91 -11.45
N GLU A 115 -18.19 -5.00 -12.76
CA GLU A 115 -19.28 -4.25 -13.35
C GLU A 115 -20.57 -4.56 -12.58
N GLY A 116 -21.27 -3.51 -12.11
CA GLY A 116 -22.48 -3.66 -11.32
C GLY A 116 -22.30 -3.94 -9.82
N PHE A 117 -21.08 -3.98 -9.28
CA PHE A 117 -20.84 -4.20 -7.84
C PHE A 117 -21.61 -3.24 -6.93
N PHE A 118 -21.68 -1.97 -7.31
CA PHE A 118 -22.45 -0.95 -6.59
C PHE A 118 -23.88 -0.76 -7.11
N ASN A 119 -24.30 -1.56 -8.10
CA ASN A 119 -25.63 -1.49 -8.72
C ASN A 119 -26.58 -2.57 -8.17
N HIS A 120 -26.10 -3.45 -7.29
CA HIS A 120 -26.93 -4.38 -6.55
C HIS A 120 -26.81 -4.20 -5.01
N PRO A 121 -27.88 -4.48 -4.24
CA PRO A 121 -27.84 -4.39 -2.78
C PRO A 121 -26.73 -5.28 -2.22
N TYR A 122 -25.83 -4.72 -1.41
CA TYR A 122 -24.76 -5.47 -0.74
C TYR A 122 -25.04 -5.54 0.75
N VAL A 123 -25.11 -6.74 1.31
CA VAL A 123 -25.32 -6.93 2.76
C VAL A 123 -24.55 -8.16 3.26
N VAL A 124 -23.66 -7.95 4.23
CA VAL A 124 -22.92 -9.02 4.92
C VAL A 124 -23.10 -8.91 6.43
N LEU A 125 -23.48 -10.01 7.08
CA LEU A 125 -23.55 -10.09 8.54
C LEU A 125 -22.14 -10.22 9.13
N LYS A 126 -21.70 -9.23 9.90
CA LYS A 126 -20.39 -9.23 10.60
C LYS A 126 -20.49 -9.62 12.06
N GLY A 127 -21.71 -9.70 12.60
CA GLY A 127 -21.98 -10.19 13.94
C GLY A 127 -23.11 -9.45 14.61
N PHE A 128 -23.19 -9.59 15.94
CA PHE A 128 -24.24 -8.99 16.74
C PHE A 128 -23.65 -8.08 17.81
N SER A 129 -24.44 -7.10 18.24
CA SER A 129 -24.11 -6.23 19.37
C SER A 129 -25.32 -5.94 20.24
N GLY A 130 -25.08 -5.31 21.39
CA GLY A 130 -26.12 -4.86 22.29
C GLY A 130 -26.44 -5.83 23.43
N GLY A 131 -26.83 -5.26 24.57
CA GLY A 131 -27.26 -6.00 25.77
C GLY A 131 -28.77 -6.17 25.82
N LYS A 132 -29.51 -5.13 26.27
CA LYS A 132 -30.98 -5.13 26.41
C LYS A 132 -31.74 -5.04 25.09
N THR A 133 -31.16 -4.44 24.05
CA THR A 133 -31.75 -4.36 22.71
C THR A 133 -30.84 -5.10 21.74
N ILE A 134 -31.40 -6.06 21.01
CA ILE A 134 -30.66 -6.85 20.03
C ILE A 134 -30.30 -5.95 18.83
N GLN A 135 -29.03 -5.98 18.43
CA GLN A 135 -28.54 -5.31 17.24
C GLN A 135 -27.71 -6.26 16.39
N ALA A 136 -27.73 -6.07 15.08
CA ALA A 136 -26.82 -6.72 14.15
C ALA A 136 -25.81 -5.71 13.59
N LYS A 137 -24.60 -6.19 13.30
CA LYS A 137 -23.56 -5.47 12.57
C LYS A 137 -23.62 -5.92 11.12
N LEU A 138 -24.07 -5.03 10.24
CA LEU A 138 -24.14 -5.30 8.81
C LEU A 138 -23.10 -4.46 8.07
N GLU A 139 -22.33 -5.08 7.20
CA GLU A 139 -21.52 -4.38 6.22
C GLU A 139 -22.36 -4.12 4.96
N VAL A 140 -22.47 -2.86 4.56
CA VAL A 140 -23.38 -2.38 3.50
C VAL A 140 -22.72 -1.29 2.65
N HIS A 141 -23.26 -1.04 1.46
CA HIS A 141 -22.85 0.06 0.58
C HIS A 141 -23.58 1.36 0.96
N THR A 142 -22.83 2.33 1.51
CA THR A 142 -23.35 3.63 1.92
C THR A 142 -23.03 4.71 0.90
N ARG A 143 -23.97 5.63 0.64
CA ARG A 143 -23.76 6.81 -0.19
C ARG A 143 -23.35 7.98 0.70
N ASN A 144 -22.22 8.61 0.43
CA ASN A 144 -21.78 9.80 1.15
C ASN A 144 -22.50 11.07 0.63
N ARG A 145 -22.26 12.22 1.27
CA ARG A 145 -22.85 13.53 0.85
C ARG A 145 -22.38 14.00 -0.53
N ASN A 146 -21.23 13.53 -1.00
CA ASN A 146 -20.65 13.87 -2.29
C ASN A 146 -21.13 12.95 -3.42
N GLY A 147 -21.92 11.92 -3.11
CA GLY A 147 -22.45 10.93 -4.06
C GLY A 147 -21.61 9.65 -4.18
N ASP A 148 -20.44 9.55 -3.55
CA ASP A 148 -19.60 8.35 -3.64
C ASP A 148 -20.17 7.21 -2.79
N ILE A 149 -20.04 5.99 -3.32
CA ILE A 149 -20.44 4.77 -2.63
C ILE A 149 -19.22 4.15 -1.94
N GLN A 150 -19.38 3.81 -0.66
CA GLN A 150 -18.34 3.20 0.17
C GLN A 150 -18.92 2.08 1.03
N THR A 151 -18.13 1.03 1.26
CA THR A 151 -18.49 -0.07 2.15
C THR A 151 -18.30 0.34 3.62
N LYS A 152 -19.33 0.19 4.44
CA LYS A 152 -19.29 0.50 5.89
C LYS A 152 -20.02 -0.54 6.71
N VAL A 153 -19.48 -0.81 7.91
CA VAL A 153 -20.18 -1.60 8.93
C VAL A 153 -21.08 -0.67 9.75
N ILE A 154 -22.38 -0.95 9.77
CA ILE A 154 -23.39 -0.22 10.53
C ILE A 154 -24.08 -1.13 11.56
N ASN A 155 -24.54 -0.56 12.67
CA ASN A 155 -25.38 -1.27 13.63
C ASN A 155 -26.85 -1.04 13.29
N VAL A 156 -27.62 -2.12 13.20
CA VAL A 156 -29.05 -2.08 12.86
C VAL A 156 -29.91 -2.76 13.94
N LYS A 157 -31.18 -2.35 14.02
CA LYS A 157 -32.23 -2.89 14.90
C LYS A 157 -33.44 -3.28 14.06
N ASN A 158 -34.30 -4.15 14.60
CA ASN A 158 -35.60 -4.48 14.01
C ASN A 158 -36.39 -3.20 13.68
N GLY A 159 -37.04 -3.20 12.52
CA GLY A 159 -37.85 -2.09 12.00
C GLY A 159 -37.07 -0.96 11.33
N GLN A 160 -35.73 -1.01 11.29
CA GLN A 160 -34.94 0.01 10.58
C GLN A 160 -34.79 -0.32 9.10
N ASN A 161 -34.85 0.71 8.25
CA ASN A 161 -34.71 0.58 6.80
C ASN A 161 -33.30 0.95 6.32
N LEU A 162 -32.67 0.07 5.51
CA LEU A 162 -31.30 0.28 5.03
C LEU A 162 -31.16 1.47 4.09
N GLN A 163 -32.15 1.78 3.24
CA GLN A 163 -32.10 2.96 2.37
C GLN A 163 -31.96 4.24 3.22
N LEU A 164 -32.76 4.37 4.27
CA LEU A 164 -32.72 5.54 5.16
C LEU A 164 -31.41 5.61 5.95
N LEU A 165 -30.87 4.48 6.40
CA LEU A 165 -29.63 4.43 7.18
C LEU A 165 -28.38 4.69 6.33
N THR A 166 -28.41 4.29 5.05
CA THR A 166 -27.24 4.31 4.16
C THR A 166 -27.27 5.46 3.16
N GLY A 167 -28.42 6.12 2.98
CA GLY A 167 -28.64 7.14 1.95
C GLY A 167 -28.56 6.60 0.52
N ASN A 168 -28.63 5.27 0.35
CA ASN A 168 -28.42 4.60 -0.93
C ASN A 168 -29.72 3.97 -1.42
N ASP A 169 -30.23 4.46 -2.55
CA ASP A 169 -31.52 4.07 -3.13
C ASP A 169 -31.57 2.61 -3.59
N ILE A 170 -30.42 1.96 -3.69
CA ILE A 170 -30.29 0.53 -4.02
C ILE A 170 -31.04 -0.40 -3.06
N TYR A 171 -31.41 0.09 -1.87
CA TYR A 171 -32.13 -0.64 -0.83
C TYR A 171 -33.63 -0.31 -0.81
N ASP A 172 -34.17 0.29 -1.87
CA ASP A 172 -35.57 0.70 -2.00
C ASP A 172 -36.58 -0.46 -2.02
N ASP A 173 -36.13 -1.66 -2.41
CA ASP A 173 -36.91 -2.90 -2.38
C ASP A 173 -37.08 -3.47 -0.97
N ASN A 174 -37.64 -2.67 -0.05
CA ASN A 174 -38.03 -3.07 1.31
C ASN A 174 -36.93 -3.80 2.13
N PHE A 175 -35.69 -3.34 2.05
CA PHE A 175 -34.60 -3.74 2.96
C PHE A 175 -34.78 -3.16 4.36
N THR A 176 -35.94 -3.41 4.96
CA THR A 176 -36.26 -3.10 6.35
C THR A 176 -36.01 -4.34 7.19
N ILE A 177 -35.26 -4.20 8.28
CA ILE A 177 -34.93 -5.31 9.17
C ILE A 177 -36.22 -5.85 9.79
N ASP A 178 -36.51 -7.12 9.54
CA ASP A 178 -37.66 -7.83 10.10
C ASP A 178 -37.26 -8.52 11.42
N VAL A 179 -36.44 -9.58 11.32
CA VAL A 179 -35.98 -10.35 12.47
C VAL A 179 -34.45 -10.36 12.53
N ILE A 180 -33.92 -10.06 13.71
CA ILE A 180 -32.53 -10.33 14.08
C ILE A 180 -32.52 -11.53 15.03
N ASN A 181 -32.01 -12.67 14.57
CA ASN A 181 -31.81 -13.86 15.40
C ASN A 181 -30.32 -14.03 15.74
N ARG A 182 -30.01 -14.14 17.03
CA ARG A 182 -28.66 -14.35 17.57
C ARG A 182 -28.51 -15.66 18.35
N GLU A 183 -29.48 -16.57 18.24
CA GLU A 183 -29.39 -17.91 18.83
C GLU A 183 -28.23 -18.67 18.18
N LYS A 184 -27.38 -19.27 19.02
CA LYS A 184 -26.18 -19.96 18.57
C LYS A 184 -26.54 -21.11 17.61
N GLY A 185 -26.00 -21.09 16.40
CA GLY A 185 -26.28 -22.05 15.33
C GLY A 185 -27.52 -21.73 14.48
N LYS A 186 -28.17 -20.59 14.71
CA LYS A 186 -29.32 -20.08 13.94
C LYS A 186 -29.24 -18.57 13.75
N GLU A 187 -28.03 -18.04 13.66
CA GLU A 187 -27.78 -16.62 13.51
C GLU A 187 -28.16 -16.13 12.11
N TYR A 188 -29.10 -15.18 12.06
CA TYR A 188 -29.49 -14.54 10.80
C TYR A 188 -30.08 -13.14 11.01
N VAL A 189 -30.14 -12.38 9.93
CA VAL A 189 -30.93 -11.15 9.82
C VAL A 189 -31.83 -11.26 8.60
N SER A 190 -33.14 -11.15 8.78
CA SER A 190 -34.12 -11.14 7.69
C SER A 190 -34.63 -9.73 7.39
N PHE A 191 -35.11 -9.55 6.16
CA PHE A 191 -35.67 -8.31 5.66
C PHE A 191 -37.13 -8.50 5.23
N LEU A 192 -37.93 -7.43 5.24
CA LEU A 192 -39.35 -7.49 4.85
C LEU A 192 -39.58 -7.90 3.38
N ASN A 193 -38.55 -7.80 2.52
CA ASN A 193 -38.59 -8.29 1.15
C ASN A 193 -38.39 -9.82 1.02
N GLY A 194 -38.25 -10.53 2.15
CA GLY A 194 -38.10 -11.98 2.20
C GLY A 194 -36.66 -12.48 2.07
N GLN A 195 -35.69 -11.59 1.84
CA GLN A 195 -34.28 -11.95 1.86
C GLN A 195 -33.76 -12.08 3.30
N PHE A 196 -32.67 -12.82 3.48
CA PHE A 196 -31.97 -12.91 4.76
C PHE A 196 -30.47 -13.06 4.52
N VAL A 197 -29.68 -12.79 5.57
CA VAL A 197 -28.23 -13.01 5.61
C VAL A 197 -27.87 -13.82 6.85
N THR A 198 -26.91 -14.72 6.70
CA THR A 198 -26.24 -15.47 7.77
C THR A 198 -24.76 -15.12 7.77
N TYR A 199 -23.94 -15.80 8.56
CA TYR A 199 -22.48 -15.66 8.46
C TYR A 199 -21.91 -16.27 7.17
N ASP A 200 -22.60 -17.25 6.59
CA ASP A 200 -22.16 -17.97 5.40
C ASP A 200 -22.84 -17.46 4.12
N GLU A 201 -24.06 -16.93 4.24
CA GLU A 201 -24.88 -16.43 3.13
C GLU A 201 -25.05 -14.92 3.21
N SER A 202 -24.69 -14.25 2.12
CA SER A 202 -24.70 -12.79 2.01
C SER A 202 -25.35 -12.35 0.71
N ILE A 203 -25.80 -11.10 0.66
CA ILE A 203 -26.50 -10.56 -0.51
C ILE A 203 -25.50 -9.80 -1.38
N ASN A 204 -25.34 -10.25 -2.64
CA ASN A 204 -24.42 -9.74 -3.66
C ASN A 204 -22.99 -9.45 -3.15
N HIS A 205 -22.50 -10.28 -2.22
CA HIS A 205 -21.11 -10.21 -1.79
C HIS A 205 -20.21 -10.83 -2.85
N PHE A 206 -19.23 -10.05 -3.30
CA PHE A 206 -18.11 -10.62 -4.06
C PHE A 206 -17.00 -10.93 -3.06
N PRO A 207 -16.54 -12.19 -2.97
CA PRO A 207 -15.42 -12.54 -2.12
C PRO A 207 -14.23 -11.62 -2.40
N GLU A 208 -13.53 -11.19 -1.35
CA GLU A 208 -12.34 -10.35 -1.50
C GLU A 208 -11.33 -10.98 -2.47
N THR A 209 -11.19 -12.30 -2.44
CA THR A 209 -10.38 -13.10 -3.35
C THR A 209 -10.72 -12.86 -4.83
N GLU A 210 -12.00 -12.73 -5.19
CA GLU A 210 -12.41 -12.48 -6.58
C GLU A 210 -12.04 -11.06 -7.03
N ILE A 211 -12.20 -10.06 -6.15
CA ILE A 211 -11.74 -8.69 -6.43
C ILE A 211 -10.22 -8.68 -6.63
N LYS A 212 -9.47 -9.41 -5.80
CA LYS A 212 -8.01 -9.54 -5.91
C LYS A 212 -7.62 -10.26 -7.21
N ARG A 213 -8.32 -11.33 -7.58
CA ARG A 213 -8.14 -12.03 -8.86
C ARG A 213 -8.33 -11.08 -10.05
N LEU A 214 -9.39 -10.28 -10.05
CA LEU A 214 -9.62 -9.27 -11.09
C LEU A 214 -8.51 -8.22 -11.13
N GLN A 215 -8.03 -7.74 -9.98
CA GLN A 215 -6.91 -6.79 -9.90
C GLN A 215 -5.62 -7.38 -10.48
N ILE A 216 -5.32 -8.63 -10.13
CA ILE A 216 -4.17 -9.36 -10.64
C ILE A 216 -4.28 -9.55 -12.16
N ARG A 217 -5.40 -10.08 -12.64
CA ARG A 217 -5.68 -10.27 -14.06
C ARG A 217 -5.54 -8.97 -14.85
N ARG A 218 -6.11 -7.87 -14.34
CA ARG A 218 -6.02 -6.56 -15.01
C ARG A 218 -4.59 -6.06 -15.06
N THR A 219 -3.82 -6.20 -13.98
CA THR A 219 -2.42 -5.77 -13.92
C THR A 219 -1.56 -6.56 -14.90
N ILE A 220 -1.77 -7.88 -15.03
CA ILE A 220 -1.08 -8.72 -16.02
C ILE A 220 -1.45 -8.29 -17.44
N THR A 221 -2.73 -8.02 -17.70
CA THR A 221 -3.21 -7.55 -19.01
C THR A 221 -2.50 -6.25 -19.42
N GLU A 222 -2.50 -5.24 -18.54
CA GLU A 222 -1.82 -3.95 -18.79
C GLU A 222 -0.31 -4.12 -18.95
N HIS A 223 0.30 -5.05 -18.20
CA HIS A 223 1.72 -5.39 -18.34
C HIS A 223 2.02 -5.91 -19.75
N LEU A 224 1.30 -6.94 -20.19
CA LEU A 224 1.49 -7.57 -21.50
C LEU A 224 1.19 -6.60 -22.65
N ASP A 225 0.16 -5.77 -22.52
CA ASP A 225 -0.18 -4.73 -23.51
C ASP A 225 0.92 -3.67 -23.64
N LYS A 226 1.53 -3.27 -22.52
CA LYS A 226 2.68 -2.35 -22.51
C LYS A 226 3.93 -3.03 -23.05
N GLU A 227 4.18 -4.28 -22.68
CA GLU A 227 5.32 -5.05 -23.15
C GLU A 227 5.27 -5.24 -24.66
N LYS A 228 4.10 -5.54 -25.23
CA LYS A 228 3.92 -5.69 -26.69
C LYS A 228 4.33 -4.44 -27.47
N LYS A 229 4.14 -3.25 -26.87
CA LYS A 229 4.50 -1.96 -27.47
C LYS A 229 5.97 -1.59 -27.24
N LEU A 230 6.47 -1.83 -26.03
CA LEU A 230 7.75 -1.30 -25.54
C LEU A 230 8.93 -2.26 -25.73
N ASN A 231 8.69 -3.58 -25.75
CA ASN A 231 9.74 -4.58 -25.95
C ASN A 231 10.45 -4.39 -27.31
N LYS A 232 9.69 -4.02 -28.36
CA LYS A 232 10.24 -3.65 -29.68
C LYS A 232 11.22 -2.47 -29.66
N GLN A 233 11.22 -1.68 -28.58
CA GLN A 233 12.12 -0.55 -28.36
C GLN A 233 13.26 -0.90 -27.39
N GLY A 234 13.39 -2.18 -26.98
CA GLY A 234 14.37 -2.63 -26.00
C GLY A 234 14.04 -2.21 -24.56
N LEU A 235 12.79 -1.83 -24.27
CA LEU A 235 12.37 -1.35 -22.95
C LEU A 235 11.63 -2.45 -22.18
N LYS A 236 12.21 -2.89 -21.06
CA LYS A 236 11.61 -3.87 -20.15
C LYS A 236 10.48 -3.23 -19.33
N VAL A 237 9.32 -3.88 -19.30
CA VAL A 237 8.18 -3.49 -18.46
C VAL A 237 8.28 -4.20 -17.12
N LEU A 238 7.93 -3.49 -16.04
CA LEU A 238 7.90 -4.03 -14.68
C LEU A 238 6.54 -3.68 -14.05
N SER A 239 5.97 -4.63 -13.31
CA SER A 239 4.77 -4.43 -12.50
C SER A 239 5.09 -4.70 -11.05
N LEU A 240 4.57 -3.86 -10.15
CA LEU A 240 4.74 -4.00 -8.71
C LEU A 240 3.38 -4.26 -8.07
N PHE A 241 3.28 -5.34 -7.30
CA PHE A 241 2.11 -5.67 -6.50
C PHE A 241 2.38 -5.33 -5.03
N PHE A 242 1.49 -4.54 -4.42
CA PHE A 242 1.45 -4.38 -2.97
C PHE A 242 0.44 -5.37 -2.40
N ILE A 243 0.94 -6.30 -1.58
CA ILE A 243 0.12 -7.32 -0.93
C ILE A 243 -0.06 -6.97 0.55
N ASP A 244 -1.20 -7.36 1.12
CA ASP A 244 -1.56 -7.07 2.49
C ASP A 244 -0.80 -7.96 3.50
N LYS A 245 -0.44 -9.18 3.11
CA LYS A 245 0.34 -10.10 3.94
C LYS A 245 1.27 -10.97 3.11
N VAL A 246 2.44 -11.30 3.68
CA VAL A 246 3.42 -12.18 3.04
C VAL A 246 2.85 -13.58 2.76
N GLU A 247 2.07 -14.14 3.71
CA GLU A 247 1.47 -15.48 3.61
C GLU A 247 0.56 -15.66 2.37
N LYS A 248 -0.04 -14.56 1.89
CA LYS A 248 -0.90 -14.59 0.70
C LYS A 248 -0.11 -14.77 -0.59
N TYR A 249 1.19 -14.50 -0.59
CA TYR A 249 2.05 -14.74 -1.77
C TYR A 249 3.03 -15.89 -1.55
N ARG A 250 3.55 -16.04 -0.32
CA ARG A 250 4.59 -17.00 0.02
C ARG A 250 4.32 -17.63 1.39
N VAL A 251 4.19 -18.95 1.38
CA VAL A 251 4.04 -19.78 2.57
C VAL A 251 5.38 -20.44 2.85
N TYR A 252 5.91 -20.24 4.06
CA TYR A 252 7.14 -20.89 4.51
C TYR A 252 6.76 -22.15 5.27
N THR A 253 7.13 -23.32 4.76
CA THR A 253 7.03 -24.60 5.47
C THR A 253 8.41 -25.01 5.96
N ASP A 254 8.51 -26.04 6.82
CA ASP A 254 9.77 -26.49 7.39
C ASP A 254 10.74 -27.07 6.34
N GLU A 255 10.22 -27.50 5.18
CA GLU A 255 11.00 -28.17 4.13
C GLU A 255 11.11 -27.31 2.86
N GLU A 256 10.06 -26.57 2.49
CA GLU A 256 10.02 -25.79 1.24
C GLU A 256 9.27 -24.46 1.36
N THR A 257 9.48 -23.59 0.36
CA THR A 257 8.71 -22.37 0.18
C THR A 257 7.63 -22.60 -0.86
N GLU A 258 6.36 -22.47 -0.47
CA GLU A 258 5.21 -22.68 -1.34
C GLU A 258 4.54 -21.36 -1.76
N HIS A 259 3.79 -21.42 -2.86
CA HIS A 259 2.95 -20.32 -3.32
C HIS A 259 1.71 -20.12 -2.42
N GLY A 260 1.54 -18.89 -1.94
CA GLY A 260 0.30 -18.44 -1.32
C GLY A 260 -0.83 -18.22 -2.33
N GLU A 261 -2.01 -17.88 -1.83
CA GLU A 261 -3.24 -17.65 -2.62
C GLU A 261 -3.03 -16.73 -3.84
N TYR A 262 -2.44 -15.55 -3.66
CA TYR A 262 -2.22 -14.57 -4.72
C TYR A 262 -1.19 -15.01 -5.75
N ALA A 263 -0.16 -15.77 -5.34
CA ALA A 263 0.81 -16.29 -6.28
C ALA A 263 0.18 -17.34 -7.19
N LYS A 264 -0.63 -18.25 -6.61
CA LYS A 264 -1.41 -19.23 -7.40
C LYS A 264 -2.37 -18.54 -8.38
N ILE A 265 -3.10 -17.52 -7.91
CA ILE A 265 -3.98 -16.71 -8.76
C ILE A 265 -3.19 -16.03 -9.89
N PHE A 266 -2.01 -15.46 -9.58
CA PHE A 266 -1.16 -14.85 -10.60
C PHE A 266 -0.78 -15.86 -11.69
N GLU A 267 -0.29 -17.05 -11.31
CA GLU A 267 0.12 -18.06 -12.28
C GLU A 267 -1.05 -18.51 -13.16
N GLU A 268 -2.22 -18.75 -12.57
CA GLU A 268 -3.44 -19.12 -13.29
C GLU A 268 -3.84 -18.04 -14.31
N GLU A 269 -3.96 -16.79 -13.87
CA GLU A 269 -4.37 -15.68 -14.73
C GLU A 269 -3.32 -15.38 -15.81
N TYR A 270 -2.03 -15.46 -15.49
CA TYR A 270 -0.95 -15.27 -16.46
C TYR A 270 -1.01 -16.36 -17.54
N LYS A 271 -1.09 -17.64 -17.16
CA LYS A 271 -1.23 -18.78 -18.10
C LYS A 271 -2.45 -18.60 -19.00
N ASN A 272 -3.56 -18.10 -18.47
CA ASN A 272 -4.78 -17.87 -19.24
C ASN A 272 -4.62 -16.72 -20.24
N LEU A 273 -3.97 -15.62 -19.82
CA LEU A 273 -3.81 -14.43 -20.64
C LEU A 273 -2.82 -14.66 -21.78
N ILE A 274 -1.64 -15.22 -21.53
CA ILE A 274 -0.62 -15.36 -22.58
C ILE A 274 -1.02 -16.30 -23.73
N LYS A 275 -2.00 -17.19 -23.50
CA LYS A 275 -2.59 -18.05 -24.54
C LYS A 275 -3.47 -17.27 -25.53
N LEU A 276 -3.90 -16.05 -25.18
CA LEU A 276 -4.73 -15.23 -26.05
C LEU A 276 -3.98 -14.88 -27.34
N PRO A 277 -4.64 -14.95 -28.51
CA PRO A 277 -4.00 -14.68 -29.81
C PRO A 277 -3.27 -13.34 -29.88
N GLN A 278 -3.74 -12.32 -29.16
CA GLN A 278 -3.15 -10.99 -29.16
C GLN A 278 -1.73 -10.93 -28.56
N TYR A 279 -1.33 -11.90 -27.74
CA TYR A 279 -0.01 -11.93 -27.11
C TYR A 279 0.96 -12.94 -27.73
N ARG A 280 0.57 -13.68 -28.77
CA ARG A 280 1.45 -14.67 -29.43
C ARG A 280 2.78 -14.08 -29.90
N ASP A 281 2.74 -12.86 -30.44
CA ASP A 281 3.92 -12.15 -30.95
C ASP A 281 4.96 -11.82 -29.86
N LEU A 282 4.56 -11.81 -28.58
CA LEU A 282 5.47 -11.56 -27.47
C LEU A 282 6.38 -12.75 -27.19
N PHE A 283 5.88 -13.96 -27.43
CA PHE A 283 6.52 -15.19 -26.97
C PHE A 283 7.06 -16.05 -28.12
N GLN A 284 6.62 -15.84 -29.37
CA GLN A 284 7.22 -16.42 -30.60
C GLN A 284 7.67 -17.90 -30.49
N ASP A 285 6.88 -18.74 -29.83
CA ASP A 285 7.17 -20.16 -29.55
C ASP A 285 8.43 -20.43 -28.67
N GLU A 286 8.98 -19.41 -28.00
CA GLU A 286 10.10 -19.52 -27.06
C GLU A 286 9.73 -20.24 -25.76
N ILE A 287 8.44 -20.25 -25.40
CA ILE A 287 7.93 -20.95 -24.22
C ILE A 287 7.88 -22.46 -24.53
N LYS A 288 8.97 -23.16 -24.21
CA LYS A 288 9.06 -24.62 -24.31
C LYS A 288 8.36 -25.33 -23.15
N ASP A 289 8.46 -24.74 -21.95
CA ASP A 289 7.84 -25.22 -20.72
C ASP A 289 7.08 -24.05 -20.10
N LEU A 290 5.75 -24.14 -20.17
CA LEU A 290 4.86 -23.10 -19.71
C LEU A 290 4.90 -22.94 -18.19
N ASP A 291 4.95 -24.05 -17.44
CA ASP A 291 4.91 -24.01 -16.00
C ASP A 291 6.20 -23.41 -15.45
N ARG A 292 7.35 -23.82 -16.01
CA ARG A 292 8.63 -23.21 -15.67
C ARG A 292 8.66 -21.72 -16.00
N HIS A 293 8.25 -21.33 -17.21
CA HIS A 293 8.24 -19.92 -17.60
C HIS A 293 7.39 -19.08 -16.64
N VAL A 294 6.20 -19.56 -16.28
CA VAL A 294 5.30 -18.85 -15.37
C VAL A 294 5.94 -18.65 -14.00
N SER A 295 6.60 -19.67 -13.45
CA SER A 295 7.27 -19.55 -12.14
C SER A 295 8.45 -18.56 -12.13
N GLU A 296 9.04 -18.27 -13.30
CA GLU A 296 10.22 -17.40 -13.44
C GLU A 296 9.86 -15.91 -13.69
N VAL A 297 8.62 -15.60 -14.12
CA VAL A 297 8.22 -14.23 -14.49
C VAL A 297 7.71 -13.39 -13.31
N HIS A 298 7.56 -13.97 -12.12
CA HIS A 298 7.17 -13.23 -10.92
C HIS A 298 8.01 -13.65 -9.71
N ASN A 299 8.31 -12.68 -8.84
CA ASN A 299 8.97 -12.96 -7.57
C ASN A 299 8.58 -11.91 -6.52
N GLY A 300 8.83 -12.23 -5.25
CA GLY A 300 8.62 -11.33 -4.12
C GLY A 300 9.94 -10.94 -3.47
N TYR A 301 9.94 -9.81 -2.77
CA TYR A 301 11.04 -9.37 -1.92
C TYR A 301 10.55 -9.31 -0.48
N PHE A 302 10.81 -10.35 0.31
CA PHE A 302 10.38 -10.41 1.70
C PHE A 302 11.58 -10.39 2.64
N ALA A 303 11.43 -9.71 3.78
CA ALA A 303 12.50 -9.60 4.78
C ALA A 303 12.99 -10.98 5.27
N LYS A 304 12.09 -11.97 5.35
CA LYS A 304 12.44 -13.36 5.72
C LYS A 304 13.34 -14.06 4.71
N ASP A 305 13.32 -13.66 3.44
CA ASP A 305 14.18 -14.25 2.40
C ASP A 305 15.66 -13.84 2.58
N LYS A 306 15.93 -12.75 3.32
CA LYS A 306 17.30 -12.27 3.59
C LYS A 306 18.07 -13.14 4.59
N CYS A 307 17.45 -14.12 5.23
CA CYS A 307 18.13 -15.01 6.17
C CYS A 307 19.01 -16.07 5.47
N TYR A 308 18.95 -16.21 4.13
CA TYR A 308 19.72 -17.23 3.39
C TYR A 308 20.89 -16.70 2.54
N TYR A 309 21.13 -15.40 2.50
CA TYR A 309 22.37 -14.88 1.93
C TYR A 309 23.41 -14.74 3.05
N GLU A 310 24.14 -15.82 3.33
CA GLU A 310 25.44 -15.73 3.98
C GLU A 310 26.32 -14.76 3.16
N ARG A 311 26.93 -13.80 3.85
CA ARG A 311 27.92 -12.88 3.29
C ARG A 311 29.24 -13.61 3.03
#